data_AF-A0A383RCR8-F1
#
_entry.id   AF-A0A383RCR8-F1
#
_cell.length_a   1.000
_cell.length_b   1.000
_cell.length_c   1.000
_cell.angle_alpha   90.00
_cell.angle_beta   90.00
_cell.angle_gamma   90.00
#
_symmetry.space_group_name_H-M   'P 1'
#
loop_
_entity.id
_entity.type
_entity.pdbx_description
1 polymer ?
#
loop_
_entity_poly.entity_id
_entity_poly.type
_entity_poly.pdbx_seq_one_letter_code
_entity_poly.pdbx_strand_id
1 'polypeptide(L)'
;MPKLKRYLKKGEPHPLEQVTDEKDRQRIRLTFQAIEGFVMCSCFATGLVQMISLRFSECAPNLLFRYYLRTPSKTVVSEATVVVHLRKSIFRLFAQNPHLSITQIIRSKHEMPDIDEDFLAS
;
A
#
# COMPACT_ATOMS: atom_id res chain seq x y z
N MET A 1 -2.76 -19.68 -17.17
CA MET A 1 -3.80 -19.88 -16.15
C MET A 1 -5.15 -19.43 -16.69
N PRO A 2 -6.17 -20.28 -16.69
CA PRO A 2 -7.54 -19.87 -16.96
C PRO A 2 -8.05 -18.92 -15.87
N LYS A 3 -8.86 -17.93 -16.23
CA LYS A 3 -9.44 -16.96 -15.29
C LYS A 3 -10.42 -17.68 -14.36
N LEU A 4 -10.04 -17.85 -13.08
CA LEU A 4 -10.89 -18.46 -12.06
C LEU A 4 -12.14 -17.58 -11.86
N LYS A 5 -13.33 -18.17 -12.03
CA LYS A 5 -14.59 -17.46 -11.76
C LYS A 5 -14.72 -17.20 -10.27
N ARG A 6 -14.71 -15.93 -9.87
CA ARG A 6 -14.90 -15.50 -8.46
C ARG A 6 -16.33 -15.75 -7.95
N TYR A 7 -17.31 -15.65 -8.83
CA TYR A 7 -18.72 -15.82 -8.49
C TYR A 7 -19.21 -17.19 -8.95
N LEU A 8 -19.50 -18.08 -8.00
CA LEU A 8 -20.15 -19.35 -8.30
C LEU A 8 -21.66 -19.20 -8.31
N LYS A 9 -22.31 -19.86 -9.28
CA LYS A 9 -23.74 -20.18 -9.19
C LYS A 9 -23.93 -21.46 -8.36
N LYS A 10 -25.07 -21.56 -7.67
CA LYS A 10 -25.40 -22.72 -6.83
C LYS A 10 -25.42 -23.99 -7.70
N GLY A 11 -24.46 -24.89 -7.48
CA GLY A 11 -24.32 -26.16 -8.20
C GLY A 11 -23.14 -26.26 -9.18
N GLU A 12 -22.34 -25.20 -9.39
CA GLU A 12 -21.09 -25.30 -10.16
C GLU A 12 -19.96 -25.93 -9.34
N PRO A 13 -19.06 -26.74 -9.95
CA PRO A 13 -17.90 -27.31 -9.26
C PRO A 13 -16.91 -26.22 -8.86
N HIS A 14 -16.16 -26.44 -7.77
CA HIS A 14 -15.30 -25.40 -7.23
C HIS A 14 -14.19 -25.05 -8.24
N PRO A 15 -13.92 -23.77 -8.53
CA PRO A 15 -12.98 -23.36 -9.57
C PRO A 15 -11.54 -23.81 -9.28
N LEU A 16 -11.22 -24.13 -8.01
CA LEU A 16 -9.95 -24.74 -7.60
C LEU A 16 -9.85 -26.24 -7.95
N GLU A 17 -10.96 -26.95 -8.12
CA GLU A 17 -10.99 -28.36 -8.57
C GLU A 17 -10.75 -28.46 -10.09
N GLN A 18 -10.98 -27.37 -10.82
CA GLN A 18 -10.69 -27.28 -12.26
C GLN A 18 -9.19 -27.08 -12.56
N VAL A 19 -8.37 -26.79 -11.54
CA VAL A 19 -6.92 -26.62 -11.68
C VAL A 19 -6.24 -27.96 -11.44
N THR A 20 -6.13 -28.75 -12.51
CA THR A 20 -5.52 -30.09 -12.49
C THR A 20 -3.98 -30.05 -12.53
N ASP A 21 -3.39 -28.93 -12.99
CA ASP A 21 -1.94 -28.79 -13.10
C ASP A 21 -1.29 -28.42 -11.75
N GLU A 22 -0.34 -29.23 -11.29
CA GLU A 22 0.34 -29.05 -10.00
C GLU A 22 1.18 -27.77 -9.94
N LYS A 23 1.76 -27.33 -11.07
CA LYS A 23 2.52 -26.07 -11.12
C LYS A 23 1.61 -24.87 -10.86
N ASP A 24 0.42 -24.87 -11.46
CA ASP A 24 -0.56 -23.82 -11.24
C ASP A 24 -1.13 -23.83 -9.81
N ARG A 25 -1.32 -25.01 -9.19
CA ARG A 25 -1.68 -25.10 -7.75
C ARG A 25 -0.61 -24.53 -6.83
N GLN A 26 0.67 -24.82 -7.10
CA GLN A 26 1.79 -24.25 -6.34
C GLN A 26 1.85 -22.72 -6.47
N ARG A 27 1.66 -22.18 -7.68
CA ARG A 27 1.60 -20.72 -7.90
C ARG A 27 0.48 -20.07 -7.09
N ILE A 28 -0.72 -20.66 -7.09
CA ILE A 28 -1.85 -20.15 -6.31
C ILE A 28 -1.47 -20.09 -4.81
N ARG A 29 -0.88 -21.16 -4.26
CA ARG A 29 -0.44 -21.18 -2.86
C ARG A 29 0.59 -20.10 -2.56
N LEU A 30 1.59 -19.93 -3.42
CA LEU A 30 2.61 -18.89 -3.27
C LEU A 30 1.99 -17.48 -3.32
N THR A 31 1.02 -17.26 -4.21
CA THR A 31 0.30 -15.98 -4.28
C THR A 31 -0.51 -15.73 -3.02
N PHE A 32 -1.23 -16.73 -2.50
CA PHE A 32 -1.95 -16.59 -1.23
C PHE A 32 -1.01 -16.27 -0.06
N GLN A 33 0.10 -16.99 0.06
CA GLN A 33 1.11 -16.73 1.08
C GLN A 33 1.69 -15.31 0.97
N ALA A 34 1.95 -14.84 -0.24
CA ALA A 34 2.41 -13.48 -0.49
C ALA A 34 1.35 -12.43 -0.07
N ILE A 35 0.07 -12.68 -0.35
CA ILE A 35 -1.03 -11.81 0.07
C ILE A 35 -1.16 -11.77 1.58
N GLU A 36 -1.13 -12.93 2.25
CA GLU A 36 -1.18 -13.01 3.72
C GLU A 36 0.00 -12.27 4.35
N GLY A 37 1.21 -12.48 3.83
CA GLY A 37 2.41 -11.76 4.27
C GLY A 37 2.30 -10.26 4.07
N PHE A 38 1.75 -9.82 2.93
CA PHE A 38 1.52 -8.41 2.64
C PHE A 38 0.51 -7.77 3.60
N VAL A 39 -0.61 -8.45 3.89
CA VAL A 39 -1.62 -7.97 4.86
C VAL A 39 -1.04 -7.93 6.27
N MET A 40 -0.26 -8.93 6.67
CA MET A 40 0.41 -8.92 7.97
C MET A 40 1.39 -7.73 8.07
N CYS A 41 2.18 -7.49 7.03
CA CYS A 41 3.09 -6.35 6.95
C CYS A 41 2.36 -5.01 7.02
N SER A 42 1.20 -4.88 6.33
CA SER A 42 0.41 -3.64 6.38
C SER A 42 -0.21 -3.39 7.76
N CYS A 43 -0.61 -4.43 8.49
CA CYS A 43 -1.02 -4.33 9.88
C CYS A 43 0.11 -3.84 10.79
N PHE A 44 1.32 -4.39 10.65
CA PHE A 44 2.50 -3.91 11.40
C PHE A 44 2.83 -2.45 11.08
N ALA A 45 2.80 -2.07 9.80
CA ALA A 45 3.05 -0.69 9.38
C ALA A 45 2.03 0.28 9.99
N THR A 46 0.74 -0.10 10.00
CA THR A 46 -0.32 0.69 10.64
C THR A 46 -0.08 0.84 12.14
N GLY A 47 0.27 -0.23 12.84
CA GLY A 47 0.61 -0.19 14.27
C GLY A 47 1.80 0.73 14.58
N LEU A 48 2.84 0.72 13.74
CA LEU A 48 3.98 1.63 13.88
C LEU A 48 3.57 3.09 13.66
N VAL A 49 2.77 3.37 12.64
CA VAL A 49 2.23 4.72 12.39
C VAL A 49 1.42 5.21 13.59
N GLN A 50 0.60 4.34 14.18
CA GLN A 50 -0.17 4.64 15.40
C GLN A 50 0.74 5.00 16.58
N MET A 51 1.76 4.19 16.84
CA MET A 51 2.76 4.48 17.88
C MET A 51 3.47 5.81 17.64
N ILE A 52 3.86 6.10 16.39
CA ILE A 52 4.47 7.37 16.02
C ILE A 52 3.49 8.52 16.25
N SER A 53 2.21 8.37 15.89
CA SER A 53 1.19 9.41 16.07
C SER A 53 1.01 9.81 17.54
N LEU A 54 1.05 8.84 18.45
CA LEU A 54 1.01 9.08 19.90
C LEU A 54 2.26 9.82 20.39
N ARG A 55 3.46 9.40 19.96
CA ARG A 55 4.73 10.05 20.34
C ARG A 55 4.90 11.45 19.73
N PHE A 56 4.42 11.66 18.51
CA PHE A 56 4.53 12.95 17.82
C PHE A 56 3.62 14.01 18.46
N SER A 57 2.52 13.59 19.10
CA SER A 57 1.68 14.44 19.94
C SER A 57 2.46 15.06 21.11
N GLU A 58 3.43 14.33 21.68
CA GLU A 58 4.26 14.80 22.80
C GLU A 58 5.38 15.75 22.32
N CYS A 59 5.89 15.55 21.10
CA CYS A 59 7.11 16.19 20.63
C CYS A 59 6.89 17.40 19.68
N ALA A 60 5.73 17.49 19.00
CA ALA A 60 5.56 18.41 17.87
C ALA A 60 4.41 19.45 17.94
N PRO A 61 4.01 20.00 19.10
CA PRO A 61 2.88 20.94 19.10
C PRO A 61 3.16 22.27 18.37
N ASN A 62 4.42 22.66 18.12
CA ASN A 62 4.71 24.08 17.86
C ASN A 62 5.05 24.50 16.42
N LEU A 63 5.52 23.61 15.54
CA LEU A 63 6.08 24.05 14.23
C LEU A 63 5.29 23.63 12.99
N LEU A 64 4.69 22.42 12.96
CA LEU A 64 4.09 21.89 11.73
C LEU A 64 2.55 21.98 11.70
N PHE A 65 1.89 21.83 12.84
CA PHE A 65 0.42 21.80 12.92
C PHE A 65 -0.24 23.17 12.94
N ARG A 66 0.48 24.20 13.44
CA ARG A 66 -0.04 25.57 13.52
C ARG A 66 -0.24 26.22 12.14
N TYR A 67 0.52 25.77 11.13
CA TYR A 67 0.47 26.35 9.78
C TYR A 67 -0.56 25.66 8.86
N TYR A 68 -0.85 24.38 9.10
CA TYR A 68 -1.76 23.60 8.26
C TYR A 68 -3.20 23.48 8.80
N LEU A 69 -3.43 23.67 10.11
CA LEU A 69 -4.77 23.61 10.71
C LEU A 69 -5.19 24.99 11.20
N ARG A 70 -6.21 25.56 10.55
CA ARG A 70 -6.82 26.86 10.91
C ARG A 70 -7.50 26.84 12.29
N THR A 71 -7.75 25.66 12.85
CA THR A 71 -8.28 25.43 14.20
C THR A 71 -7.69 24.14 14.78
N PRO A 72 -6.98 24.18 15.92
CA PRO A 72 -6.49 22.97 16.59
C PRO A 72 -7.65 22.30 17.31
N SER A 73 -8.27 21.29 16.70
CA SER A 73 -9.44 20.61 17.28
C SER A 73 -9.08 19.45 18.22
N LYS A 74 -7.86 18.88 18.14
CA LYS A 74 -7.47 17.69 18.92
C LYS A 74 -6.01 17.78 19.36
N THR A 75 -5.74 17.29 20.57
CA THR A 75 -4.40 17.20 21.17
C THR A 75 -3.52 16.17 20.49
N VAL A 76 -4.12 15.09 19.97
CA VAL A 76 -3.41 13.98 19.29
C VAL A 76 -3.45 14.15 17.77
N VAL A 77 -2.31 13.94 17.13
CA VAL A 77 -2.13 13.96 15.67
C VAL A 77 -2.89 12.80 15.03
N SER A 78 -3.48 13.02 13.85
CA SER A 78 -4.10 11.94 13.07
C SER A 78 -3.04 11.07 12.38
N GLU A 79 -3.24 9.75 12.37
CA GLU A 79 -2.40 8.79 11.64
C GLU A 79 -2.20 9.20 10.18
N ALA A 80 -3.26 9.70 9.53
CA ALA A 80 -3.20 10.16 8.15
C ALA A 80 -2.19 11.30 7.96
N THR A 81 -2.07 12.20 8.95
CA THR A 81 -1.10 13.30 8.90
C THR A 81 0.33 12.80 9.04
N VAL A 82 0.56 11.83 9.91
CA VAL A 82 1.87 11.17 10.06
C VAL A 82 2.28 10.47 8.76
N VAL A 83 1.35 9.73 8.14
CA VAL A 83 1.60 9.07 6.85
C VAL A 83 1.94 10.08 5.76
N VAL A 84 1.22 11.20 5.66
CA VAL A 84 1.52 12.26 4.68
C VAL A 84 2.91 12.86 4.92
N HIS A 85 3.29 13.08 6.17
CA HIS A 85 4.59 13.60 6.52
C HIS A 85 5.72 12.60 6.18
N LEU A 86 5.59 11.34 6.61
CA LEU A 86 6.53 10.26 6.30
C LEU A 86 6.69 10.08 4.80
N ARG A 87 5.58 10.09 4.05
CA ARG A 87 5.58 10.03 2.59
C ARG A 87 6.45 11.15 2.00
N LYS A 88 6.20 12.41 2.39
CA LYS A 88 6.97 13.56 1.91
C LYS A 88 8.45 13.45 2.25
N SER A 89 8.79 12.99 3.46
CA SER A 89 10.18 12.80 3.90
C SER A 89 10.88 11.72 3.09
N ILE A 90 10.24 10.56 2.89
CA ILE A 90 10.81 9.44 2.12
C ILE A 90 11.00 9.84 0.65
N PHE A 91 10.02 10.47 0.02
CA PHE A 91 10.18 10.95 -1.36
C PHE A 91 11.25 12.02 -1.50
N ARG A 92 11.42 12.88 -0.49
CA ARG A 92 12.53 13.84 -0.47
C ARG A 92 13.88 13.13 -0.39
N LEU A 93 14.00 12.09 0.44
CA LEU A 93 15.22 11.27 0.52
C LEU A 93 15.52 10.56 -0.81
N PHE A 94 14.49 10.06 -1.50
CA PHE A 94 14.67 9.49 -2.84
C PHE A 94 15.10 10.54 -3.87
N ALA A 95 14.50 11.73 -3.86
CA ALA A 95 14.90 12.82 -4.76
C ALA A 95 16.35 13.27 -4.51
N GLN A 96 16.81 13.25 -3.27
CA GLN A 96 18.20 13.58 -2.91
C GLN A 96 19.20 12.47 -3.27
N ASN A 97 18.75 11.21 -3.40
CA ASN A 97 19.60 10.06 -3.69
C ASN A 97 19.20 9.37 -5.01
N PRO A 98 19.49 10.00 -6.17
CA PRO A 98 19.11 9.47 -7.49
C PRO A 98 19.96 8.27 -7.95
N HIS A 99 21.07 8.00 -7.26
CA HIS A 99 22.01 6.93 -7.59
C HIS A 99 21.58 5.55 -7.06
N LEU A 100 20.59 5.48 -6.17
CA LEU A 100 20.08 4.21 -5.67
C LEU A 100 19.25 3.51 -6.75
N SER A 101 19.52 2.22 -6.99
CA SER A 101 18.81 1.40 -7.98
C SER A 101 17.29 1.42 -7.75
N ILE A 102 16.86 1.44 -6.49
CA ILE A 102 15.44 1.52 -6.10
C ILE A 102 14.81 2.84 -6.58
N THR A 103 15.48 3.98 -6.40
CA THR A 103 15.00 5.28 -6.87
C THR A 103 14.84 5.31 -8.39
N GLN A 104 15.78 4.70 -9.12
CA GLN A 104 15.73 4.60 -10.58
C GLN A 104 14.57 3.72 -11.06
N ILE A 105 14.34 2.59 -10.40
CA ILE A 105 13.20 1.69 -10.69
C ILE A 105 11.87 2.41 -10.42
N ILE A 106 11.76 3.13 -9.30
CA ILE A 106 10.53 3.87 -8.97
C ILE A 106 10.28 4.98 -10.00
N ARG A 107 11.32 5.72 -10.41
CA ARG A 107 11.20 6.77 -11.43
C ARG A 107 10.78 6.19 -12.78
N SER A 108 11.44 5.12 -13.24
CA SER A 108 11.12 4.50 -14.53
C SER A 108 9.71 3.93 -14.57
N LYS A 109 9.21 3.38 -13.46
CA LYS A 109 7.83 2.91 -13.33
C LYS A 109 6.79 4.03 -13.29
N HIS A 110 7.16 5.25 -12.90
CA HIS A 110 6.27 6.40 -12.92
C HIS A 110 6.23 7.10 -14.29
N GLU A 111 7.32 7.01 -15.05
CA GLU A 111 7.43 7.52 -16.43
C GLU A 111 6.71 6.64 -17.45
N MET A 112 6.40 5.39 -17.11
CA MET A 112 5.43 4.57 -17.83
C MET A 112 4.05 4.79 -17.19
N PRO A 113 3.21 5.73 -17.66
CA PRO A 113 1.80 5.67 -17.32
C PRO A 113 1.29 4.34 -17.87
N ASP A 114 0.96 3.42 -16.97
CA ASP A 114 0.07 2.32 -17.30
C ASP A 114 -1.21 3.01 -17.75
N ILE A 115 -1.48 2.96 -19.06
CA ILE A 115 -2.75 3.44 -19.60
C ILE A 115 -3.77 2.46 -19.01
N ASP A 116 -4.37 2.84 -17.89
CA ASP A 116 -5.51 2.14 -17.33
C ASP A 116 -6.57 2.06 -18.44
N GLU A 117 -6.66 0.89 -19.07
CA GLU A 117 -7.67 0.52 -20.09
C GLU A 117 -9.11 0.78 -19.60
N ASP A 118 -9.30 1.00 -18.30
CA ASP A 118 -10.57 1.41 -17.68
C ASP A 118 -11.00 2.85 -18.03
N PHE A 119 -10.12 3.72 -18.55
CA PHE A 119 -10.51 5.06 -19.03
C PHE A 119 -11.11 5.08 -20.45
N LEU A 120 -11.06 3.96 -21.19
CA LEU A 120 -11.63 3.85 -22.54
C LEU A 120 -13.07 3.33 -22.56
N ALA A 121 -13.67 3.11 -21.38
CA ALA A 121 -15.04 2.61 -21.23
C ALA A 121 -16.05 3.68 -20.76
N SER A 122 -15.79 4.98 -21.02
CA SER A 122 -16.75 6.09 -20.80
C SER A 122 -17.28 6.65 -22.11
#